data_AF-A0A7D9JJP5-F1
#
_entry.id   AF-A0A7D9JJP5-F1
#
_cell.length_a   1.000
_cell.length_b   1.000
_cell.length_c   1.000
_cell.angle_alpha   90.00
_cell.angle_beta   90.00
_cell.angle_gamma   90.00
#
_symmetry.space_group_name_H-M   'P 1'
#
loop_
_entity.id
_entity.type
_entity.pdbx_description
1 polymer ?
#
loop_
_entity_poly.entity_id
_entity_poly.type
_entity_poly.pdbx_seq_one_letter_code
_entity_poly.pdbx_strand_id
1 'polypeptide(L)'
;GRNLSTENSPLFVDENLRKNLEEKEQELNEIRKKTQLFQDEQLKKSAEIEQEVLQEFTNAVNEMQGKYSDEKVEPVCTSLQNHVLDCYQENEKSSLKCSHLVRDYVICVEQARKSMAQTLMASS
;
A
#
# COMPACT_ATOMS: atom_id res chain seq x y z
N GLY A 1 45.68 -60.77 -46.44
CA GLY A 1 45.99 -59.48 -47.07
C GLY A 1 44.99 -58.45 -46.58
N ARG A 2 45.47 -57.24 -46.27
CA ARG A 2 44.74 -56.03 -45.82
C ARG A 2 43.65 -55.62 -46.85
N ASN A 3 42.61 -54.80 -46.59
CA ASN A 3 42.42 -53.57 -45.78
C ASN A 3 40.89 -53.45 -45.44
N LEU A 4 40.38 -52.98 -44.28
CA LEU A 4 40.30 -51.58 -43.75
C LEU A 4 39.87 -50.56 -44.85
N SER A 5 38.82 -49.75 -44.76
CA SER A 5 38.21 -48.99 -43.65
C SER A 5 36.94 -48.29 -44.18
N THR A 6 36.07 -47.81 -43.27
CA THR A 6 35.19 -46.60 -43.41
C THR A 6 34.19 -46.61 -44.58
N GLU A 7 32.90 -46.43 -44.36
CA GLU A 7 32.32 -45.12 -44.09
C GLU A 7 31.06 -45.22 -43.23
N ASN A 8 31.14 -44.76 -41.99
CA ASN A 8 29.99 -44.09 -41.38
C ASN A 8 29.94 -42.68 -42.01
N SER A 9 29.25 -42.52 -43.14
CA SER A 9 29.05 -41.23 -43.81
C SER A 9 27.65 -40.68 -43.48
N PRO A 10 27.52 -39.65 -42.63
CA PRO A 10 26.24 -39.04 -42.27
C PRO A 10 25.82 -38.00 -43.33
N LEU A 11 25.55 -38.43 -44.56
CA LEU A 11 25.43 -37.51 -45.69
C LEU A 11 24.39 -37.93 -46.73
N PHE A 12 23.16 -38.20 -46.30
CA PHE A 12 21.98 -37.95 -47.13
C PHE A 12 20.76 -37.80 -46.23
N VAL A 13 20.57 -36.60 -45.67
CA VAL A 13 19.31 -36.25 -45.02
C VAL A 13 18.29 -36.10 -46.15
N ASP A 14 17.23 -36.91 -46.11
CA ASP A 14 16.15 -36.90 -47.11
C ASP A 14 15.67 -35.46 -47.38
N GLU A 15 15.61 -35.05 -48.65
CA GLU A 15 15.28 -33.66 -49.02
C GLU A 15 13.88 -33.25 -48.51
N ASN A 16 12.94 -34.20 -48.41
CA ASN A 16 11.62 -33.92 -47.81
C ASN A 16 11.72 -33.71 -46.30
N LEU A 17 12.61 -34.44 -45.62
CA LEU A 17 12.89 -34.23 -44.20
C LEU A 17 13.49 -32.83 -43.96
N ARG A 18 14.43 -32.38 -44.80
CA ARG A 18 14.98 -31.01 -44.72
C ARG A 18 13.90 -29.95 -44.89
N LYS A 19 13.07 -30.08 -45.92
CA LYS A 19 11.97 -29.14 -46.17
C LYS A 19 10.96 -29.10 -45.03
N ASN A 20 10.60 -30.25 -44.47
CA ASN A 20 9.70 -30.34 -43.32
C ASN A 20 10.30 -29.69 -42.06
N LEU A 21 11.60 -29.89 -41.82
CA LEU A 21 12.31 -29.22 -40.73
C LEU A 21 12.29 -27.69 -40.89
N GLU A 22 12.56 -27.17 -42.08
CA GLU A 22 12.50 -25.73 -42.36
C GLU A 22 11.08 -25.17 -42.16
N GLU A 23 10.05 -25.86 -42.63
CA GLU A 23 8.64 -25.49 -42.43
C GLU A 23 8.27 -25.48 -40.93
N LYS A 24 8.71 -26.50 -40.17
CA LYS A 24 8.49 -26.58 -38.72
C LYS A 24 9.24 -25.50 -37.95
N GLU A 25 10.45 -25.16 -38.35
CA GLU A 25 11.22 -24.06 -37.76
C GLU A 25 10.54 -22.71 -38.02
N GLN A 26 10.00 -22.49 -39.21
CA GLN A 26 9.22 -21.29 -39.54
C GLN A 26 7.94 -21.20 -38.70
N GLU A 27 7.19 -22.30 -38.60
CA GLU A 27 6.00 -22.38 -37.73
C GLU A 27 6.34 -22.06 -36.26
N LEU A 28 7.41 -22.66 -35.73
CA LEU A 28 7.87 -22.42 -34.37
C LEU A 28 8.29 -20.96 -34.15
N ASN A 29 8.94 -20.35 -35.14
CA ASN A 29 9.36 -18.95 -35.05
C ASN A 29 8.16 -18.00 -35.04
N GLU A 30 7.15 -18.26 -35.87
CA GLU A 30 5.91 -17.47 -35.88
C GLU A 30 5.12 -17.62 -34.59
N ILE A 31 5.05 -18.83 -34.02
CA ILE A 31 4.46 -19.06 -32.70
C ILE A 31 5.22 -18.26 -31.65
N ARG A 32 6.56 -18.37 -31.61
CA ARG A 32 7.40 -17.65 -30.64
C ARG A 32 7.18 -16.15 -30.71
N LYS A 33 7.16 -15.59 -31.92
CA LYS A 33 6.93 -14.15 -32.15
C LYS A 33 5.56 -13.71 -31.64
N LYS A 34 4.51 -14.48 -31.93
CA LYS A 34 3.15 -14.19 -31.42
C LYS A 34 3.08 -14.28 -29.89
N THR A 35 3.71 -15.29 -29.31
CA THR A 35 3.77 -15.45 -27.85
C THR A 35 4.50 -14.29 -27.18
N GLN A 36 5.63 -13.85 -27.74
CA GLN A 36 6.36 -12.69 -27.23
C GLN A 36 5.52 -11.42 -27.29
N LEU A 37 4.89 -11.13 -28.43
CA LEU A 37 4.02 -9.96 -28.57
C LEU A 37 2.85 -9.98 -27.57
N PHE A 38 2.23 -11.15 -27.39
CA PHE A 38 1.17 -11.31 -26.39
C PHE A 38 1.69 -11.09 -24.97
N GLN A 39 2.85 -11.65 -24.64
CA GLN A 39 3.45 -11.49 -23.32
C GLN A 39 3.79 -10.02 -23.02
N ASP A 40 4.36 -9.31 -23.99
CA ASP A 40 4.68 -7.88 -23.87
C ASP A 40 3.41 -7.04 -23.68
N GLU A 41 2.34 -7.35 -24.43
CA GLU A 41 1.06 -6.68 -24.29
C GLU A 41 0.44 -6.91 -22.90
N GLN A 42 0.52 -8.13 -22.38
CA GLN A 42 0.00 -8.47 -21.05
C GLN A 42 0.81 -7.79 -19.94
N LEU A 43 2.14 -7.72 -20.06
CA LEU A 43 3.00 -6.99 -19.12
C LEU A 43 2.65 -5.51 -19.09
N LYS A 44 2.45 -4.89 -20.27
CA LYS A 44 2.05 -3.49 -20.39
C LYS A 44 0.70 -3.23 -19.71
N LYS A 45 -0.32 -4.05 -20.01
CA LYS A 45 -1.64 -3.95 -19.36
C LYS A 45 -1.56 -4.12 -17.85
N SER A 46 -0.76 -5.06 -17.37
CA SER A 46 -0.57 -5.28 -15.94
C SER A 46 0.04 -4.05 -15.25
N ALA A 47 1.04 -3.43 -15.88
CA ALA A 47 1.66 -2.21 -15.34
C ALA A 47 0.69 -1.02 -15.33
N GLU A 48 -0.14 -0.87 -16.36
CA GLU A 48 -1.18 0.15 -16.41
C GLU A 48 -2.22 -0.03 -15.30
N ILE A 49 -2.71 -1.26 -15.09
CA ILE A 49 -3.65 -1.58 -14.00
C ILE A 49 -3.01 -1.34 -12.63
N GLU A 50 -1.76 -1.76 -12.43
CA GLU A 50 -1.06 -1.53 -11.16
C GLU A 50 -0.94 -0.03 -10.86
N GLN A 51 -0.61 0.78 -11.87
CA GLN A 51 -0.56 2.23 -11.74
C GLN A 51 -1.92 2.83 -11.37
N GLU A 52 -2.99 2.42 -12.06
CA GLU A 52 -4.36 2.87 -11.77
C GLU A 52 -4.77 2.50 -10.34
N VAL A 53 -4.53 1.26 -9.90
CA VAL A 53 -4.84 0.79 -8.54
C VAL A 53 -4.07 1.57 -7.49
N LEU A 54 -2.77 1.82 -7.70
CA LEU A 54 -1.97 2.62 -6.77
C LEU A 54 -2.48 4.07 -6.69
N GLN A 55 -2.91 4.64 -7.81
CA GLN A 55 -3.47 5.99 -7.85
C GLN A 55 -4.82 6.04 -7.12
N GLU A 56 -5.73 5.11 -7.36
CA GLU A 56 -7.02 5.04 -6.65
C GLU A 56 -6.83 4.83 -5.15
N PHE A 57 -5.93 3.94 -4.74
CA PHE A 57 -5.60 3.73 -3.34
C PHE A 57 -5.06 5.00 -2.69
N THR A 58 -4.12 5.68 -3.34
CA THR A 58 -3.55 6.94 -2.86
C THR A 58 -4.62 8.01 -2.74
N ASN A 59 -5.52 8.11 -3.72
CA ASN A 59 -6.64 9.05 -3.68
C ASN A 59 -7.59 8.75 -2.52
N ALA A 60 -7.94 7.48 -2.29
CA ALA A 60 -8.79 7.07 -1.18
C ALA A 60 -8.14 7.37 0.18
N VAL A 61 -6.83 7.12 0.31
CA VAL A 61 -6.07 7.49 1.51
C VAL A 61 -6.08 9.00 1.71
N ASN A 62 -5.83 9.79 0.65
CA ASN A 62 -5.84 11.25 0.73
C ASN A 62 -7.23 11.81 1.03
N GLU A 63 -8.30 11.22 0.52
CA GLU A 63 -9.67 11.64 0.83
C GLU A 63 -10.01 11.38 2.30
N MET A 64 -9.63 10.21 2.82
CA MET A 64 -9.76 9.91 4.24
C MET A 64 -8.89 10.85 5.08
N GLN A 65 -7.62 11.02 4.74
CA GLN A 65 -6.72 11.89 5.46
C GLN A 65 -7.21 13.35 5.41
N GLY A 66 -7.68 13.86 4.27
CA GLY A 66 -8.27 15.20 4.18
C GLY A 66 -9.51 15.41 5.06
N LYS A 67 -10.29 14.33 5.30
CA LYS A 67 -11.45 14.35 6.21
C LYS A 67 -11.08 14.20 7.69
N TYR A 68 -9.96 13.55 8.01
CA TYR A 68 -9.60 13.18 9.39
C TYR A 68 -8.29 13.83 9.92
N SER A 69 -7.51 14.49 9.08
CA SER A 69 -6.17 15.00 9.42
C SER A 69 -6.14 16.42 9.97
N ASP A 70 -7.20 17.20 9.78
CA ASP A 70 -7.17 18.64 10.14
C ASP A 70 -8.27 19.09 11.10
N GLU A 71 -9.22 18.22 11.47
CA GLU A 71 -9.92 18.47 12.71
C GLU A 71 -8.93 18.11 13.82
N LYS A 72 -8.10 19.08 14.20
CA LYS A 72 -7.41 19.08 15.49
C LYS A 72 -8.51 18.90 16.52
N VAL A 73 -8.81 17.65 16.84
CA VAL A 73 -9.68 17.30 17.94
C VAL A 73 -8.91 17.76 19.15
N GLU A 74 -9.18 19.01 19.55
CA GLU A 74 -8.60 19.57 20.74
C GLU A 74 -9.00 18.62 21.87
N PRO A 75 -8.03 18.05 22.61
CA PRO A 75 -8.36 17.15 23.69
C PRO A 75 -9.34 17.84 24.62
N VAL A 76 -10.38 17.11 25.05
CA VAL A 76 -11.41 17.70 25.92
C VAL A 76 -10.73 18.29 27.16
N CYS A 77 -11.17 19.47 27.58
CA CYS A 77 -10.63 20.24 28.71
C CYS A 77 -9.26 20.91 28.50
N THR A 78 -8.67 20.93 27.29
CA THR A 78 -7.35 21.56 27.04
C THR A 78 -7.30 23.04 27.43
N SER A 79 -8.30 23.84 27.08
CA SER A 79 -8.36 25.25 27.50
C SER A 79 -8.34 25.42 29.03
N LEU A 80 -9.09 24.60 29.78
CA LEU A 80 -9.09 24.60 31.25
C LEU A 80 -7.75 24.14 31.82
N GLN A 81 -7.12 23.14 31.20
CA GLN A 81 -5.78 22.69 31.57
C GLN A 81 -4.76 23.82 31.44
N ASN A 82 -4.79 24.58 30.34
CA ASN A 82 -3.90 25.72 30.14
C ASN A 82 -4.13 26.80 31.20
N HIS A 83 -5.39 27.17 31.49
CA HIS A 83 -5.69 28.14 32.55
C HIS A 83 -5.19 27.70 33.94
N VAL A 84 -5.27 26.39 34.26
CA VAL A 84 -4.70 25.86 35.52
C VAL A 84 -3.19 26.02 35.55
N LEU A 85 -2.50 25.70 34.46
CA LEU A 85 -1.04 25.82 34.35
C LEU A 85 -0.60 27.28 34.45
N ASP A 86 -1.24 28.17 33.71
CA ASP A 86 -0.96 29.61 33.71
C ASP A 86 -1.17 30.18 35.12
N CYS A 87 -2.25 29.82 35.81
CA CYS A 87 -2.49 30.27 37.17
C CYS A 87 -1.39 29.83 38.14
N TYR A 88 -0.91 28.59 38.04
CA TYR A 88 0.19 28.13 38.89
C TYR A 88 1.51 28.85 38.60
N GLN A 89 1.80 29.15 37.34
CA GLN A 89 2.96 29.94 36.96
C GLN A 89 2.89 31.37 37.52
N GLU A 90 1.70 31.98 37.52
CA GLU A 90 1.49 33.32 38.09
C GLU A 90 1.47 33.33 39.64
N ASN A 91 1.14 32.20 40.28
CA ASN A 91 0.89 32.11 41.72
C ASN A 91 1.76 31.03 42.41
N GLU A 92 3.05 30.92 42.06
CA GLU A 92 3.96 29.87 42.55
C GLU A 92 3.96 29.71 44.08
N LYS A 93 3.93 30.83 44.83
CA LYS A 93 3.93 30.85 46.31
C LYS A 93 2.53 30.83 46.92
N SER A 94 1.48 30.78 46.12
CA SER A 94 0.08 30.91 46.54
C SER A 94 -0.84 30.01 45.70
N SER A 95 -0.43 28.76 45.53
CA SER A 95 -1.12 27.75 44.71
C SER A 95 -2.61 27.56 45.04
N LEU A 96 -3.03 27.83 46.28
CA LEU A 96 -4.42 27.76 46.72
C LEU A 96 -5.35 28.72 45.95
N LYS A 97 -4.83 29.82 45.39
CA LYS A 97 -5.61 30.75 44.56
C LYS A 97 -6.15 30.07 43.29
N CYS A 98 -5.45 29.05 42.78
CA CYS A 98 -5.83 28.31 41.57
C CYS A 98 -6.83 27.18 41.84
N SER A 99 -7.23 26.95 43.09
CA SER A 99 -8.09 25.82 43.49
C SER A 99 -9.44 25.77 42.76
N HIS A 100 -10.00 26.92 42.40
CA HIS A 100 -11.24 27.00 41.61
C HIS A 100 -11.04 26.48 40.18
N LEU A 101 -9.99 26.92 39.48
CA LEU A 101 -9.65 26.43 38.13
C LEU A 101 -9.37 24.93 38.11
N VAL A 102 -8.68 24.43 39.15
CA VAL A 102 -8.41 22.99 39.29
C VAL A 102 -9.69 22.20 39.47
N ARG A 103 -10.65 22.71 40.28
CA ARG A 103 -11.95 22.07 40.45
C ARG A 103 -12.70 21.99 39.13
N ASP A 104 -12.74 23.08 38.38
CA ASP A 104 -13.45 23.13 37.10
C ASP A 104 -12.82 22.20 36.06
N TYR A 105 -11.48 22.11 36.04
CA TYR A 105 -10.76 21.16 35.19
C TYR A 105 -11.09 19.70 35.54
N VAL A 106 -11.10 19.35 36.84
CA VAL A 106 -11.43 17.99 37.28
C VAL A 106 -12.87 17.62 36.90
N ILE A 107 -13.84 18.52 37.11
CA ILE A 107 -15.24 18.31 36.72
C ILE A 107 -15.33 18.03 35.21
N CYS A 108 -14.63 18.82 34.39
CA CYS A 108 -14.59 18.62 32.95
C CYS A 108 -14.05 17.22 32.59
N VAL A 109 -12.93 16.79 33.19
CA VAL A 109 -12.33 15.47 32.94
C VAL A 109 -13.29 14.34 33.33
N GLU A 110 -13.95 14.44 34.49
CA GLU A 110 -14.90 13.43 34.95
C GLU A 110 -16.11 13.30 34.01
N GLN A 111 -16.66 14.43 33.56
CA GLN A 111 -17.76 14.46 32.60
C GLN A 111 -17.35 13.85 31.26
N ALA A 112 -16.16 14.20 30.75
CA ALA A 112 -15.62 13.64 29.52
C ALA A 112 -15.45 12.12 29.61
N ARG A 113 -14.88 11.62 30.72
CA ARG A 113 -14.72 10.17 30.97
C ARG A 113 -16.06 9.45 31.01
N LYS A 114 -17.06 10.04 31.68
CA LYS A 114 -18.41 9.47 31.75
C LYS A 114 -19.08 9.41 30.38
N SER A 115 -18.98 10.49 29.59
CA SER A 115 -19.53 10.55 28.24
C SER A 115 -18.90 9.50 27.32
N MET A 116 -17.56 9.38 27.32
CA MET A 116 -16.85 8.38 26.52
C MET A 116 -17.26 6.94 26.89
N ALA A 117 -17.35 6.64 28.19
CA ALA A 117 -17.78 5.33 28.66
C ALA A 117 -19.22 4.98 28.22
N GLN A 118 -20.12 5.97 28.20
CA GLN A 118 -21.51 5.78 27.75
C GLN A 118 -21.59 5.53 26.24
N THR A 119 -20.81 6.24 25.42
CA THR A 119 -20.77 6.06 23.96
C THR A 119 -20.30 4.65 23.58
N LEU A 120 -19.28 4.12 24.26
CA LEU A 120 -18.78 2.76 24.02
C LEU A 120 -19.82 1.69 24.36
N MET A 121 -20.62 1.90 25.41
CA MET A 121 -21.68 0.96 25.81
C MET A 121 -22.90 1.00 24.88
N ALA A 122 -23.12 2.10 24.15
CA ALA A 122 -24.25 2.26 23.22
C ALA A 122 -23.97 1.74 21.80
N SER A 123 -22.70 1.42 21.49
CA SER A 123 -22.25 0.96 20.17
C SER A 123 -21.89 -0.53 20.13
N SER A 124 -22.11 -1.25 21.25
CA SER A 124 -22.04 -2.71 21.39
C SER A 124 -23.46 -3.29 21.43
#